data_AF-M6CZ48-F1
#
_entry.id   AF-M6CZ48-F1
#
_cell.length_a   1.000
_cell.length_b   1.000
_cell.length_c   1.000
_cell.angle_alpha   90.00
_cell.angle_beta   90.00
_cell.angle_gamma   90.00
#
_symmetry.space_group_name_H-M   'P 1'
#
loop_
_entity.id
_entity.type
_entity.pdbx_description
1 polymer ?
#
loop_
_entity_poly.entity_id
_entity_poly.type
_entity_poly.pdbx_seq_one_letter_code
_entity_poly.pdbx_strand_id
1 'polypeptide(L)' 'MRTFLDFVHTETVNHPQFILCIQKEDPNFLQNWFHTIGYDVSTWECSKLIETFKTTSGHKKKD' A
#
# COMPACT_ATOMS: atom_id res chain seq x y z
N MET A 1 11.21 -14.41 -6.58
CA MET A 1 10.54 -13.19 -7.07
C MET A 1 9.50 -12.83 -6.01
N ARG A 2 9.74 -11.79 -5.21
CA ARG A 2 8.71 -11.34 -4.23
C ARG A 2 7.61 -10.65 -5.03
N THR A 3 6.36 -10.99 -4.75
CA THR A 3 5.22 -10.36 -5.42
C THR A 3 4.78 -9.14 -4.62
N PHE A 4 4.10 -8.21 -5.27
CA PHE A 4 3.44 -7.08 -4.63
C PHE A 4 2.56 -7.51 -3.45
N LEU A 5 1.80 -8.60 -3.61
CA LEU A 5 0.99 -9.18 -2.55
C LEU A 5 1.83 -9.62 -1.34
N ASP A 6 2.97 -10.28 -1.57
CA ASP A 6 3.87 -10.70 -0.50
C ASP A 6 4.37 -9.51 0.32
N PHE A 7 4.76 -8.41 -0.35
CA PHE A 7 5.13 -7.15 0.29
C PHE A 7 3.97 -6.58 1.13
N VAL A 8 2.77 -6.56 0.55
CA VAL A 8 1.57 -6.05 1.20
C VAL A 8 1.24 -6.80 2.48
N HIS A 9 1.42 -8.13 2.48
CA HIS A 9 1.10 -8.98 3.62
C HIS A 9 2.20 -9.01 4.70
N THR A 10 3.47 -8.79 4.34
CA THR A 10 4.60 -9.00 5.26
C THR A 10 5.31 -7.71 5.69
N GLU A 11 5.41 -6.70 4.81
CA GLU A 11 6.26 -5.52 5.02
C GLU A 11 5.49 -4.23 5.28
N THR A 12 4.17 -4.19 5.00
CA THR A 12 3.33 -2.98 5.20
C THR A 12 3.27 -2.50 6.64
N VAL A 13 3.48 -3.41 7.59
CA VAL A 13 3.49 -3.11 9.03
C VAL A 13 4.80 -2.46 9.49
N ASN A 14 5.89 -2.61 8.74
CA ASN A 14 7.22 -2.16 9.14
C ASN A 14 7.71 -0.90 8.41
N HIS A 15 7.01 -0.43 7.38
CA HIS A 15 7.38 0.77 6.64
C HIS A 15 6.48 1.96 6.98
N PRO A 16 6.89 2.88 7.89
CA PRO A 16 6.13 4.11 8.15
C PRO A 16 5.97 4.97 6.88
N GLN A 17 6.91 4.90 5.93
CA GLN A 17 6.77 5.53 4.62
C GLN A 17 5.62 4.97 3.79
N PHE A 18 5.36 3.66 3.87
CA PHE A 18 4.24 3.02 3.17
C PHE A 18 2.90 3.56 3.69
N ILE A 19 2.73 3.64 5.02
CA ILE A 19 1.53 4.20 5.65
C ILE A 19 1.34 5.66 5.22
N LEU A 20 2.42 6.46 5.17
CA LEU A 20 2.37 7.84 4.69
C LEU A 20 1.98 7.93 3.20
N CYS A 21 2.47 7.02 2.35
CA CYS A 21 2.09 6.95 0.94
C CYS A 21 0.60 6.61 0.77
N ILE A 22 0.09 5.65 1.56
CA ILE A 22 -1.33 5.28 1.58
C ILE A 22 -2.20 6.44 2.06
N GLN A 23 -1.80 7.16 3.11
CA GLN A 23 -2.54 8.30 3.67
C GLN A 23 -2.62 9.50 2.72
N LYS A 24 -1.69 9.62 1.77
CA LYS A 24 -1.78 10.64 0.71
C LYS A 24 -2.87 10.34 -0.31
N GLU A 25 -3.40 9.11 -0.33
CA GLU A 25 -4.45 8.67 -1.25
C GLU A 25 -4.10 8.85 -2.74
N ASP A 26 -2.82 9.00 -3.05
CA ASP A 26 -2.34 9.22 -4.41
C ASP A 26 -1.72 7.91 -4.96
N PRO A 27 -2.38 7.25 -5.93
CA PRO A 27 -1.90 5.98 -6.45
C PRO A 27 -0.62 6.11 -7.27
N ASN A 28 -0.33 7.28 -7.86
CA ASN A 28 0.92 7.51 -8.60
C ASN A 28 2.11 7.66 -7.65
N PHE A 29 1.90 8.32 -6.51
CA PHE A 29 2.89 8.46 -5.46
C PHE A 29 3.25 7.10 -4.86
N LEU A 30 2.24 6.28 -4.59
CA LEU A 30 2.43 4.91 -4.10
C LEU A 30 3.14 4.03 -5.14
N GLN A 31 2.75 4.12 -6.42
CA GLN A 31 3.41 3.42 -7.51
C GLN A 31 4.88 3.79 -7.64
N ASN A 32 5.19 5.09 -7.63
CA ASN A 32 6.57 5.56 -7.66
C ASN A 32 7.39 5.03 -6.48
N TRP A 33 6.81 5.01 -5.28
CA TRP A 33 7.47 4.44 -4.13
C TRP A 33 7.77 2.95 -4.33
N PHE A 34 6.81 2.15 -4.79
CA PHE A 34 7.03 0.74 -5.13
C PHE A 34 8.14 0.55 -6.19
N HIS A 35 8.18 1.38 -7.21
CA HIS A 35 9.26 1.36 -8.21
C HIS A 35 10.63 1.67 -7.57
N THR A 36 10.71 2.62 -6.62
CA THR A 36 11.99 2.94 -5.96
C THR A 36 12.56 1.80 -5.11
N ILE A 37 11.70 0.93 -4.58
CA ILE A 37 12.11 -0.26 -3.82
C ILE A 37 12.21 -1.53 -4.69
N GLY A 38 12.00 -1.40 -6.01
CA GLY A 38 12.21 -2.47 -7.00
C GLY A 38 11.01 -3.38 -7.26
N TYR A 39 9.79 -2.96 -6.88
CA TYR A 39 8.56 -3.64 -7.29
C TYR A 39 7.97 -2.98 -8.54
N ASP A 40 7.57 -3.80 -9.50
CA ASP A 40 6.79 -3.36 -10.67
C ASP A 40 5.31 -3.51 -10.33
N VAL A 41 4.60 -2.39 -10.18
CA VAL A 41 3.19 -2.37 -9.78
C VAL A 41 2.40 -1.44 -10.68
N SER A 42 1.15 -1.81 -10.95
CA SER A 42 0.26 -0.95 -11.71
C SER A 42 -0.41 0.10 -10.83
N THR A 43 -0.76 1.25 -11.41
CA THR A 43 -1.54 2.30 -10.74
C THR A 43 -2.89 1.77 -10.22
N TRP A 44 -3.49 0.81 -10.95
CA TRP A 44 -4.71 0.12 -10.52
C TRP A 44 -4.51 -0.71 -9.24
N GLU A 45 -3.39 -1.43 -9.12
CA GLU A 45 -3.06 -2.19 -7.90
C GLU A 45 -2.86 -1.24 -6.71
N CYS A 46 -2.19 -0.10 -6.95
CA CYS A 46 -2.03 0.95 -5.95
C CYS A 46 -3.37 1.53 -5.49
N SER A 47 -4.30 1.83 -6.40
CA SER A 47 -5.66 2.27 -6.06
C SER A 47 -6.42 1.23 -5.24
N LYS A 48 -6.33 -0.05 -5.62
CA LYS A 48 -6.93 -1.15 -4.86
C LYS A 48 -6.35 -1.28 -3.46
N LEU A 49 -5.04 -1.04 -3.32
CA LEU A 49 -4.36 -1.08 -2.04
C LEU A 49 -4.84 0.02 -1.10
N ILE A 50 -4.95 1.25 -1.60
CA ILE A 50 -5.47 2.41 -0.85
C ILE A 50 -6.91 2.14 -0.39
N GLU A 51 -7.77 1.63 -1.29
CA GLU A 51 -9.16 1.24 -0.98
C GLU A 51 -9.22 0.15 0.11
N THR A 52 -8.38 -0.87 0.00
CA THR A 52 -8.31 -1.98 0.97
C THR A 52 -7.82 -1.49 2.33
N PHE A 53 -6.80 -0.64 2.37
CA PHE A 53 -6.28 -0.06 3.61
C PHE A 53 -7.29 0.88 4.29
N LYS A 54 -8.04 1.67 3.52
CA LYS A 54 -9.12 2.50 4.05
C LYS A 54 -10.22 1.67 4.71
N THR A 55 -10.63 0.58 4.08
CA THR A 55 -11.70 -0.30 4.58
C THR A 55 -11.25 -1.11 5.80
N THR A 56 -9.99 -1.54 5.87
CA THR A 56 -9.43 -2.23 7.04
C THR A 56 -9.10 -1.28 8.19
N SER A 57 -8.52 -0.10 7.93
CA SER A 57 -8.26 0.90 8.98
C SER A 57 -9.55 1.51 9.53
N GLY A 58 -10.59 1.61 8.71
CA GLY A 58 -11.93 2.03 9.13
C GLY A 58 -12.66 1.01 10.00
N HIS A 59 -12.31 -0.28 9.91
CA HIS A 59 -12.89 -1.35 10.73
C HIS A 59 -12.31 -1.43 12.15
N LYS A 60 -11.26 -0.68 12.49
CA LYS A 60 -10.74 -0.59 13.87
C LYS A 60 -11.49 0.47 14.71
N LYS A 61 -12.82 0.52 14.56
CA LYS A 61 -13.75 1.26 15.43
C LYS A 61 -15.06 0.49 15.58
N LYS A 62 -15.00 -0.71 16.15
CA LYS A 62 -16.07 -1.34 16.93
C LYS A 62 -15.62 -2.74 17.34
N ASP A 63 -14.97 -2.81 18.49
CA ASP A 63 -15.37 -3.74 19.54
C ASP A 63 -15.27 -2.97 20.86
#